data_AF-A0A9D5VPZ6-F1
#
_entry.id   AF-A0A9D5VPZ6-F1
#
_cell.length_a   1.000
_cell.length_b   1.000
_cell.length_c   1.000
_cell.angle_alpha   90.00
_cell.angle_beta   90.00
_cell.angle_gamma   90.00
#
_symmetry.space_group_name_H-M   'P 1'
#
loop_
_entity.id
_entity.type
_entity.pdbx_description
1 polymer ?
#
loop_
_entity_poly.entity_id
_entity_poly.type
_entity_poly.pdbx_seq_one_letter_code
_entity_poly.pdbx_strand_id
1 'polypeptide(L)'
;MKQYNSYNEMFSVFGIPIDNINMDEAVKIIFSMIDEYSIDKKPRLIATVNIDFLVNTLSWFSGIPNHPELLSILRRADIVTADGMPIVWLSKLIGSPIKERVTGSDLVPMIAKEAEIKGKSIYFLGGREGVGLKAAEILKGKYPELKIAGYSSPFVNIHGEALNSAIEDDIPIVSHINKSNPDILLVAFGNPKQEMWFRRNNDRLNVAVTIGIGGTFEFITGGVARAPKWMQKLGLEWVFRISQDPKRLWKRYLLGFFKFPIMIFPIIFYHYYRKWIFNSFNKKKIKNIELNYQVGDGTIHILTLPDYVDGKNYLSDEYLKSSNIIIDFSNTRFIEASGIGFLLKIWKYALKNGKRIYVCSIKKSVLRILKINRVFDIFSDIICQDINGAIVKLKENESLPLFFYYLVNEANYTLISLFGELDSSQVSKISASKIFNSQNKQNYLFDLSNLKFVDSTGLIFFLKFRTLINESGGKLVLFGINKTIENMFKVTKVDKILNIVKEFSDAERSLS
;
A
#
# COMPACT_ATOMS: atom_id res chain seq x y z
N MET A 1 -27.56 4.88 13.59
CA MET A 1 -26.34 4.08 13.35
C MET A 1 -25.17 5.06 13.25
N LYS A 2 -24.39 5.24 14.32
CA LYS A 2 -23.24 6.16 14.30
C LYS A 2 -22.17 5.52 13.41
N GLN A 3 -21.87 6.12 12.26
CA GLN A 3 -20.60 5.90 11.57
C GLN A 3 -19.51 6.06 12.64
N TYR A 4 -18.83 4.98 13.01
CA TYR A 4 -17.63 5.11 13.83
C TYR A 4 -16.60 5.74 12.90
N ASN A 5 -16.49 7.07 12.95
CA ASN A 5 -15.62 7.87 12.11
C ASN A 5 -14.19 7.34 12.24
N SER A 6 -13.75 6.65 11.18
CA SER A 6 -12.52 5.87 11.07
C SER A 6 -11.28 6.77 10.92
N TYR A 7 -11.12 7.76 11.80
CA TYR A 7 -10.26 8.90 11.51
C TYR A 7 -9.39 9.27 12.70
N ASN A 8 -8.75 8.24 13.27
CA ASN A 8 -7.66 8.41 14.21
C ASN A 8 -6.54 9.28 13.63
N GLU A 9 -5.72 9.85 14.52
CA GLU A 9 -4.49 10.52 14.12
C GLU A 9 -3.64 9.56 13.28
N MET A 10 -3.07 10.06 12.19
CA MET A 10 -2.20 9.30 11.31
C MET A 10 -0.82 9.94 11.28
N PHE A 11 0.19 9.10 11.18
CA PHE A 11 1.59 9.49 11.14
C PHE A 11 2.23 8.96 9.86
N SER A 12 3.13 9.73 9.24
CA SER A 12 3.85 9.28 8.05
C SER A 12 5.26 8.83 8.40
N VAL A 13 5.59 7.58 8.08
CA VAL A 13 6.96 7.04 8.11
C VAL A 13 7.42 6.78 6.69
N PHE A 14 8.29 7.64 6.15
CA PHE A 14 8.77 7.50 4.76
C PHE A 14 7.64 7.37 3.72
N GLY A 15 6.53 8.07 3.96
CA GLY A 15 5.36 8.06 3.08
C GLY A 15 4.50 6.81 3.19
N ILE A 16 4.76 5.95 4.18
CA ILE A 16 3.85 4.90 4.61
C ILE A 16 3.02 5.47 5.78
N PRO A 17 1.69 5.50 5.67
CA PRO A 17 0.82 5.91 6.77
C PRO A 17 0.90 4.88 7.89
N ILE A 18 0.96 5.33 9.14
CA ILE A 18 0.90 4.54 10.36
C ILE A 18 -0.24 5.13 11.21
N ASP A 19 -1.20 4.31 11.58
CA ASP A 19 -2.33 4.73 12.40
C ASP A 19 -1.91 4.87 13.87
N ASN A 20 -2.19 6.03 14.46
CA ASN A 20 -1.88 6.33 15.85
C ASN A 20 -2.97 5.79 16.79
N ILE A 21 -3.02 4.46 16.91
CA ILE A 21 -4.03 3.73 17.67
C ILE A 21 -3.41 2.82 18.72
N ASN A 22 -4.17 2.56 19.79
CA ASN A 22 -3.84 1.54 20.77
C ASN A 22 -4.49 0.18 20.42
N MET A 23 -4.18 -0.87 21.18
CA MET A 23 -4.68 -2.23 20.93
C MET A 23 -6.21 -2.33 20.94
N ASP A 24 -6.86 -1.72 21.93
CA ASP A 24 -8.32 -1.75 22.06
C ASP A 24 -9.02 -0.98 20.93
N GLU A 25 -8.45 0.17 20.53
CA GLU A 25 -8.89 0.94 19.38
C GLU A 25 -8.77 0.11 18.09
N ALA A 26 -7.64 -0.58 17.89
CA ALA A 26 -7.42 -1.43 16.72
C ALA A 26 -8.49 -2.55 16.62
N VAL A 27 -8.76 -3.25 17.72
CA VAL A 27 -9.83 -4.27 17.76
C VAL A 27 -11.19 -3.65 17.47
N LYS A 28 -11.55 -2.53 18.10
CA LYS A 28 -12.85 -1.87 17.85
C LYS A 28 -13.04 -1.48 16.39
N ILE A 29 -12.01 -0.92 15.75
CA ILE A 29 -12.06 -0.52 14.33
C ILE A 29 -12.18 -1.75 13.43
N ILE A 30 -11.48 -2.84 13.73
CA ILE A 30 -11.60 -4.11 13.00
C ILE A 30 -13.05 -4.60 12.98
N PHE A 31 -13.72 -4.58 14.13
CA PHE A 31 -15.11 -5.05 14.19
C PHE A 31 -16.09 -4.05 13.57
N SER A 32 -15.84 -2.74 13.62
CA SER A 32 -16.66 -1.78 12.88
C SER A 32 -16.53 -1.96 11.37
N MET A 33 -15.32 -2.29 10.90
CA MET A 33 -15.04 -2.64 9.50
C MET A 33 -15.79 -3.90 9.04
N ILE A 34 -15.96 -4.89 9.92
CA ILE A 34 -16.81 -6.07 9.66
C ILE A 34 -18.27 -5.66 9.50
N ASP A 35 -18.76 -4.78 10.36
CA ASP A 35 -20.15 -4.29 10.27
C ASP A 35 -20.39 -3.50 8.98
N GLU A 36 -19.46 -2.63 8.59
CA GLU A 36 -19.52 -1.84 7.36
C GLU A 36 -19.44 -2.68 6.08
N TYR A 37 -18.75 -3.82 6.12
CA TYR A 37 -18.64 -4.73 4.97
C TYR A 37 -20.00 -5.21 4.48
N SER A 38 -21.00 -5.30 5.37
CA SER A 38 -22.37 -5.65 4.98
C SER A 38 -23.00 -4.65 4.00
N ILE A 39 -22.53 -3.39 4.02
CA ILE A 39 -23.02 -2.27 3.23
C ILE A 39 -22.21 -2.13 1.93
N ASP A 40 -20.87 -2.05 2.04
CA ASP A 40 -20.02 -1.70 0.90
C ASP A 40 -19.43 -2.91 0.15
N LYS A 41 -19.47 -4.10 0.76
CA LYS A 41 -18.87 -5.34 0.24
C LYS A 41 -17.38 -5.20 -0.14
N LYS A 42 -16.66 -4.26 0.47
CA LYS A 42 -15.23 -4.01 0.20
C LYS A 42 -14.34 -4.71 1.22
N PRO A 43 -13.52 -5.70 0.81
CA PRO A 43 -12.53 -6.30 1.71
C PRO A 43 -11.49 -5.29 2.16
N ARG A 44 -11.16 -5.32 3.45
CA ARG A 44 -10.23 -4.38 4.07
C ARG A 44 -8.91 -5.04 4.44
N LEU A 45 -7.82 -4.29 4.33
CA LEU A 45 -6.47 -4.78 4.67
C LEU A 45 -5.92 -4.13 5.92
N ILE A 46 -5.36 -4.96 6.80
CA ILE A 46 -4.60 -4.53 7.96
C ILE A 46 -3.16 -5.02 7.86
N ALA A 47 -2.23 -4.09 7.86
CA ALA A 47 -0.80 -4.34 7.77
C ALA A 47 -0.10 -4.01 9.10
N THR A 48 0.63 -4.96 9.68
CA THR A 48 1.40 -4.74 10.91
C THR A 48 2.85 -4.43 10.56
N VAL A 49 3.16 -3.15 10.34
CA VAL A 49 4.44 -2.70 9.76
C VAL A 49 5.53 -2.66 10.81
N ASN A 50 6.67 -3.28 10.48
CA ASN A 50 7.92 -3.21 11.23
C ASN A 50 9.08 -2.76 10.30
N ILE A 51 10.32 -2.69 10.80
CA ILE A 51 11.49 -2.25 10.01
C ILE A 51 11.65 -3.04 8.71
N ASP A 52 11.36 -4.34 8.72
CA ASP A 52 11.56 -5.20 7.55
C ASP A 52 10.70 -4.79 6.37
N PHE A 53 9.46 -4.36 6.63
CA PHE A 53 8.61 -3.74 5.62
C PHE A 53 9.29 -2.51 5.02
N LEU A 54 9.79 -1.60 5.85
CA LEU A 54 10.44 -0.38 5.38
C LEU A 54 11.69 -0.69 4.53
N VAL A 55 12.53 -1.62 5.00
CA VAL A 55 13.77 -2.03 4.33
C VAL A 55 13.51 -2.72 2.99
N ASN A 56 12.50 -3.57 2.91
CA ASN A 56 12.18 -4.28 1.67
C ASN A 56 11.44 -3.37 0.67
N THR A 57 10.60 -2.46 1.17
CA THR A 57 9.81 -1.54 0.35
C THR A 57 10.65 -0.42 -0.24
N LEU A 58 11.48 0.21 0.58
CA LEU A 58 12.10 1.50 0.27
C LEU A 58 13.56 1.34 -0.16
N SER A 59 14.02 2.22 -1.04
CA SER A 59 15.43 2.35 -1.40
C SER A 59 16.24 3.05 -0.30
N TRP A 60 17.58 2.97 -0.34
CA TRP A 60 18.46 3.61 0.66
C TRP A 60 18.26 5.13 0.75
N PHE A 61 18.09 5.77 -0.40
CA PHE A 61 17.89 7.21 -0.51
C PHE A 61 16.47 7.55 -0.95
N SER A 62 16.03 8.80 -0.75
CA SER A 62 14.73 9.25 -1.25
C SER A 62 14.66 9.14 -2.78
N GLY A 63 13.59 8.56 -3.32
CA GLY A 63 13.43 8.31 -4.75
C GLY A 63 12.52 7.12 -5.03
N ILE A 64 12.75 6.44 -6.15
CA ILE A 64 11.99 5.25 -6.55
C ILE A 64 12.11 4.15 -5.47
N PRO A 65 10.99 3.55 -5.03
CA PRO A 65 11.02 2.45 -4.05
C PRO A 65 11.69 1.20 -4.62
N ASN A 66 12.23 0.38 -3.72
CA ASN A 66 12.74 -0.95 -4.10
C ASN A 66 11.60 -1.85 -4.55
N HIS A 67 10.46 -1.82 -3.84
CA HIS A 67 9.26 -2.58 -4.17
C HIS A 67 8.05 -1.65 -4.34
N PRO A 68 7.83 -1.11 -5.55
CA PRO A 68 6.75 -0.15 -5.81
C PRO A 68 5.34 -0.65 -5.46
N GLU A 69 5.00 -1.90 -5.79
CA GLU A 69 3.68 -2.48 -5.46
C GLU A 69 3.45 -2.58 -3.96
N LEU A 70 4.41 -3.06 -3.18
CA LEU A 70 4.30 -3.12 -1.73
C LEU A 70 4.11 -1.72 -1.12
N LEU A 71 4.82 -0.71 -1.61
CA LEU A 71 4.61 0.68 -1.17
C LEU A 71 3.17 1.14 -1.45
N SER A 72 2.66 0.85 -2.64
CA SER A 72 1.29 1.16 -3.03
C SER A 72 0.27 0.48 -2.12
N ILE A 73 0.48 -0.81 -1.82
CA ILE A 73 -0.39 -1.59 -0.92
C ILE A 73 -0.38 -0.99 0.49
N LEU A 74 0.80 -0.74 1.08
CA LEU A 74 0.91 -0.18 2.43
C LEU A 74 0.28 1.22 2.54
N ARG A 75 0.40 2.05 1.50
CA ARG A 75 -0.24 3.37 1.45
C ARG A 75 -1.76 3.28 1.38
N ARG A 76 -2.30 2.25 0.72
CA ARG A 76 -3.75 2.07 0.50
C ARG A 76 -4.43 1.16 1.55
N ALA A 77 -3.67 0.42 2.37
CA ALA A 77 -4.21 -0.42 3.43
C ALA A 77 -5.14 0.36 4.37
N ASP A 78 -6.22 -0.27 4.85
CA ASP A 78 -7.21 0.41 5.69
C ASP A 78 -6.65 0.76 7.08
N ILE A 79 -5.84 -0.14 7.66
CA ILE A 79 -5.08 0.11 8.89
C ILE A 79 -3.64 -0.31 8.69
N VAL A 80 -2.72 0.52 9.17
CA VAL A 80 -1.30 0.19 9.27
C VAL A 80 -0.83 0.41 10.71
N THR A 81 -0.56 -0.67 11.43
CA THR A 81 -0.11 -0.61 12.82
C THR A 81 1.41 -0.58 12.94
N ALA A 82 1.91 0.00 14.04
CA ALA A 82 3.32 -0.06 14.40
C ALA A 82 3.65 -1.34 15.20
N ASP A 83 4.24 -2.33 14.54
CA ASP A 83 4.64 -3.62 15.14
C ASP A 83 6.03 -3.55 15.82
N GLY A 84 6.91 -2.64 15.37
CA GLY A 84 8.29 -2.51 15.85
C GLY A 84 8.55 -1.30 16.74
N MET A 85 9.30 -1.49 17.84
CA MET A 85 9.77 -0.39 18.72
C MET A 85 10.53 0.73 17.99
N PRO A 86 11.35 0.46 16.95
CA PRO A 86 12.04 1.54 16.24
C PRO A 86 11.10 2.52 15.52
N ILE A 87 9.92 2.08 15.09
CA ILE A 87 8.90 2.97 14.52
C ILE A 87 8.31 3.85 15.63
N VAL A 88 8.06 3.27 16.81
CA VAL A 88 7.62 4.00 17.99
C VAL A 88 8.66 5.04 18.41
N TRP A 89 9.95 4.69 18.45
CA TRP A 89 11.03 5.64 18.76
C TRP A 89 11.12 6.77 17.74
N LEU A 90 11.05 6.46 16.44
CA LEU A 90 11.04 7.47 15.38
C LEU A 90 9.89 8.46 15.56
N SER A 91 8.68 7.94 15.88
CA SER A 91 7.50 8.77 16.09
C SER A 91 7.69 9.78 17.24
N LYS A 92 8.35 9.37 18.33
CA LYS A 92 8.71 10.25 19.45
C LYS A 92 9.75 11.30 19.05
N LEU A 93 10.77 10.89 18.31
CA LEU A 93 11.85 11.79 17.86
C LEU A 93 11.33 12.90 16.95
N ILE A 94 10.39 12.62 16.06
CA ILE A 94 9.87 13.64 15.13
C ILE A 94 8.60 14.34 15.61
N GLY A 95 8.34 14.28 16.93
CA GLY A 95 7.30 15.09 17.61
C GLY A 95 5.87 14.57 17.46
N SER A 96 5.67 13.33 17.01
CA SER A 96 4.35 12.73 16.79
C SER A 96 4.28 11.33 17.43
N PRO A 97 4.30 11.25 18.78
CA PRO A 97 4.43 9.97 19.49
C PRO A 97 3.23 9.06 19.24
N ILE A 98 3.51 7.83 18.80
CA ILE A 98 2.50 6.76 18.70
C ILE A 98 2.04 6.34 20.10
N LYS A 99 0.73 6.16 20.28
CA LYS A 99 0.07 5.74 21.52
C LYS A 99 0.62 4.42 22.05
N GLU A 100 0.66 3.40 21.20
CA GLU A 100 1.05 2.05 21.57
C GLU A 100 1.71 1.29 20.42
N ARG A 101 2.58 0.33 20.74
CA ARG A 101 3.06 -0.68 19.79
C ARG A 101 2.00 -1.77 19.64
N VAL A 102 1.39 -1.89 18.46
CA VAL A 102 0.36 -2.88 18.16
C VAL A 102 0.93 -3.96 17.23
N THR A 103 1.27 -5.11 17.80
CA THR A 103 1.87 -6.25 17.07
C THR A 103 0.79 -7.22 16.58
N GLY A 104 1.02 -7.89 15.44
CA GLY A 104 0.12 -8.94 14.96
C GLY A 104 -0.04 -10.09 15.96
N SER A 105 1.05 -10.45 16.65
CA SER A 105 1.06 -11.52 17.65
C SER A 105 0.23 -11.23 18.90
N ASP A 106 0.11 -9.96 19.31
CA ASP A 106 -0.72 -9.57 20.44
C ASP A 106 -2.16 -9.26 20.00
N LEU A 107 -2.34 -8.81 18.75
CA LEU A 107 -3.63 -8.48 18.17
C LEU A 107 -4.50 -9.72 17.92
N VAL A 108 -3.95 -10.82 17.40
CA VAL A 108 -4.73 -12.02 17.06
C VAL A 108 -5.48 -12.63 18.27
N PRO A 109 -4.87 -12.83 19.45
CA PRO A 109 -5.61 -13.32 20.62
C PRO A 109 -6.72 -12.39 21.11
N MET A 110 -6.59 -11.07 20.90
CA MET A 110 -7.62 -10.08 21.26
C MET A 110 -8.78 -10.11 20.26
N ILE A 111 -8.48 -10.24 18.97
CA ILE A 111 -9.49 -10.46 17.92
C ILE A 111 -10.26 -11.76 18.16
N ALA A 112 -9.57 -12.85 18.50
CA ALA A 112 -10.21 -14.14 18.79
C ALA A 112 -11.20 -14.03 19.95
N LYS A 113 -10.82 -13.33 21.03
CA LYS A 113 -11.72 -13.05 22.16
C LYS A 113 -12.96 -12.27 21.72
N GLU A 114 -12.77 -11.18 20.98
CA GLU A 114 -13.87 -10.32 20.56
C GLU A 114 -14.76 -11.01 19.50
N ALA A 115 -14.18 -11.88 18.67
CA ALA A 115 -14.87 -12.67 17.68
C ALA A 115 -15.79 -13.71 18.33
N GLU A 116 -15.35 -14.36 19.40
CA GLU A 116 -16.19 -15.22 20.23
C GLU A 116 -17.41 -14.45 20.77
N ILE A 117 -17.17 -13.30 21.42
CA ILE A 117 -18.22 -12.46 22.02
C ILE A 117 -19.25 -12.01 20.98
N LYS A 118 -18.80 -11.64 19.77
CA LYS A 118 -19.66 -11.14 18.68
C LYS A 118 -20.13 -12.23 17.72
N GLY A 119 -19.79 -13.51 17.98
CA GLY A 119 -20.14 -14.65 17.14
C GLY A 119 -19.58 -14.57 15.71
N LYS A 120 -18.43 -13.91 15.51
CA LYS A 120 -17.73 -13.75 14.23
C LYS A 120 -16.74 -14.90 13.98
N SER A 121 -16.54 -15.23 12.71
CA SER A 121 -15.72 -16.37 12.31
C SER A 121 -14.32 -15.97 11.80
N ILE A 122 -13.33 -16.83 12.06
CA ILE A 122 -11.92 -16.59 11.67
C ILE A 122 -11.42 -17.73 10.77
N TYR A 123 -10.75 -17.36 9.67
CA TYR A 123 -10.04 -18.26 8.78
C TYR A 123 -8.52 -18.11 8.90
N PHE A 124 -7.79 -19.23 8.91
CA PHE A 124 -6.35 -19.30 9.13
C PHE A 124 -5.61 -19.69 7.85
N LEU A 125 -4.99 -18.72 7.17
CA LEU A 125 -4.31 -18.92 5.89
C LEU A 125 -2.79 -18.80 6.01
N GLY A 126 -2.05 -19.80 5.53
CA GLY A 126 -0.59 -19.81 5.49
C GLY A 126 0.06 -20.47 6.70
N GLY A 127 1.30 -20.08 7.01
CA GLY A 127 2.17 -20.82 7.93
C GLY A 127 2.70 -22.12 7.31
N ARG A 128 3.50 -22.85 8.09
CA ARG A 128 3.88 -24.23 7.74
C ARG A 128 2.66 -25.14 7.84
N GLU A 129 2.71 -26.26 7.15
CA GLU A 129 1.68 -27.29 7.22
C GLU A 129 1.38 -27.65 8.69
N GLY A 130 0.08 -27.72 9.03
CA GLY A 130 -0.41 -28.00 10.39
C GLY A 130 -0.30 -26.85 11.41
N VAL A 131 0.54 -25.82 11.18
CA VAL A 131 0.73 -24.73 12.15
C VAL A 131 -0.51 -23.84 12.26
N GLY A 132 -1.19 -23.55 11.15
CA GLY A 132 -2.45 -22.79 11.16
C GLY A 132 -3.57 -23.51 11.91
N LEU A 133 -3.73 -24.83 11.70
CA LEU A 133 -4.67 -25.68 12.42
C LEU A 133 -4.40 -25.66 13.93
N LYS A 134 -3.14 -25.92 14.33
CA LYS A 134 -2.77 -25.93 15.75
C LYS A 134 -3.00 -24.57 16.41
N ALA A 135 -2.75 -23.47 15.71
CA ALA A 135 -3.06 -22.13 16.21
C ALA A 135 -4.56 -21.92 16.42
N ALA A 136 -5.41 -22.40 15.49
CA ALA A 136 -6.85 -22.36 15.61
C ALA A 136 -7.35 -23.20 16.81
N GLU A 137 -6.81 -24.40 17.02
CA GLU A 137 -7.13 -25.27 18.17
C GLU A 137 -6.75 -24.62 19.51
N ILE A 138 -5.58 -24.00 19.61
CA ILE A 138 -5.14 -23.30 20.83
C ILE A 138 -6.07 -22.13 21.15
N LEU A 139 -6.45 -21.36 20.13
CA LEU A 139 -7.38 -20.24 20.31
C LEU A 139 -8.76 -20.73 20.70
N LYS A 140 -9.27 -21.81 20.09
CA LYS A 140 -10.56 -22.42 20.44
C LYS A 140 -10.54 -23.05 21.85
N GLY A 141 -9.43 -23.61 22.29
CA GLY A 141 -9.28 -24.09 23.68
C GLY A 141 -9.34 -22.96 24.70
N LYS A 142 -8.92 -21.75 24.33
CA LYS A 142 -9.01 -20.54 25.18
C LYS A 142 -10.37 -19.84 25.09
N TYR A 143 -11.01 -19.91 23.92
CA TYR A 143 -12.28 -19.28 23.57
C TYR A 143 -13.20 -20.35 22.96
N PRO A 144 -13.89 -21.17 23.78
CA PRO A 144 -14.62 -22.36 23.34
C PRO A 144 -15.69 -22.11 22.27
N GLU A 145 -16.35 -20.95 22.30
CA GLU A 145 -17.41 -20.57 21.36
C GLU A 145 -16.87 -19.87 20.10
N LEU A 146 -15.54 -19.76 19.97
CA LEU A 146 -14.90 -19.18 18.80
C LEU A 146 -15.20 -20.01 17.54
N LYS A 147 -15.77 -19.34 16.53
CA LYS A 147 -16.08 -19.93 15.23
C LYS A 147 -14.83 -19.95 14.35
N ILE A 148 -14.30 -21.15 14.12
CA ILE A 148 -13.23 -21.37 13.14
C ILE A 148 -13.89 -21.68 11.79
N ALA A 149 -13.77 -20.77 10.83
CA ALA A 149 -14.34 -20.95 9.48
C ALA A 149 -13.54 -21.98 8.67
N GLY A 150 -12.23 -22.05 8.90
CA GLY A 150 -11.35 -23.00 8.23
C GLY A 150 -9.88 -22.64 8.36
N TYR A 151 -9.04 -23.47 7.76
CA TYR A 151 -7.60 -23.27 7.69
C TYR A 151 -7.06 -23.82 6.37
N SER A 152 -5.97 -23.25 5.89
CA SER A 152 -5.23 -23.77 4.72
C SER A 152 -3.82 -23.22 4.73
N SER A 153 -2.84 -24.01 4.28
CA SER A 153 -1.43 -23.58 4.19
C SER A 153 -0.91 -23.71 2.75
N PRO A 154 -1.47 -22.97 1.77
CA PRO A 154 -1.09 -23.09 0.38
C PRO A 154 0.24 -22.40 0.09
N PHE A 155 0.87 -22.78 -1.01
CA PHE A 155 1.99 -22.04 -1.58
C PHE A 155 1.48 -20.89 -2.47
N VAL A 156 2.16 -19.75 -2.45
CA VAL A 156 1.79 -18.57 -3.25
C VAL A 156 2.98 -18.07 -4.08
N ASN A 157 2.72 -17.88 -5.37
CA ASN A 157 3.69 -17.41 -6.35
C ASN A 157 3.67 -15.88 -6.45
N ILE A 158 4.87 -15.28 -6.43
CA ILE A 158 5.03 -13.81 -6.49
C ILE A 158 6.17 -13.35 -7.41
N HIS A 159 6.96 -14.27 -7.98
CA HIS A 159 8.15 -13.96 -8.77
C HIS A 159 8.39 -15.01 -9.87
N GLY A 160 9.15 -14.63 -10.90
CA GLY A 160 9.64 -15.49 -11.97
C GLY A 160 8.52 -16.00 -12.88
N GLU A 161 8.80 -17.10 -13.58
CA GLU A 161 7.81 -17.73 -14.48
C GLU A 161 6.58 -18.24 -13.73
N ALA A 162 6.76 -18.70 -12.49
CA ALA A 162 5.66 -19.13 -11.63
C ALA A 162 4.66 -18.01 -11.30
N LEU A 163 5.03 -16.73 -11.50
CA LEU A 163 4.06 -15.63 -11.40
C LEU A 163 2.95 -15.75 -12.45
N ASN A 164 3.23 -16.33 -13.62
CA ASN A 164 2.28 -16.45 -14.72
C ASN A 164 1.02 -17.25 -14.35
N SER A 165 1.17 -18.29 -13.52
CA SER A 165 0.08 -19.14 -13.01
C SER A 165 -0.53 -18.63 -11.71
N ALA A 166 -0.04 -17.52 -11.14
CA ALA A 166 -0.39 -17.15 -9.78
C ALA A 166 -1.88 -16.81 -9.60
N ILE A 167 -2.56 -16.29 -10.64
CA ILE A 167 -4.00 -16.03 -10.58
C ILE A 167 -4.77 -17.35 -10.55
N GLU A 168 -4.40 -18.30 -11.40
CA GLU A 168 -4.99 -19.63 -11.51
C GLU A 168 -4.78 -20.44 -10.23
N ASP A 169 -3.57 -20.41 -9.67
CA ASP A 169 -3.20 -21.06 -8.41
C ASP A 169 -4.00 -20.49 -7.23
N ASP A 170 -4.33 -19.19 -7.27
CA ASP A 170 -5.09 -18.52 -6.21
C ASP A 170 -6.61 -18.81 -6.27
N ILE A 171 -7.17 -19.13 -7.45
CA ILE A 171 -8.62 -19.40 -7.61
C ILE A 171 -9.15 -20.46 -6.62
N PRO A 172 -8.58 -21.67 -6.51
CA PRO A 172 -9.07 -22.67 -5.58
C PRO A 172 -8.95 -22.22 -4.12
N ILE A 173 -7.89 -21.49 -3.78
CA ILE A 173 -7.68 -20.94 -2.42
C ILE A 173 -8.81 -19.96 -2.07
N VAL A 174 -9.04 -18.97 -2.94
CA VAL A 174 -10.11 -17.97 -2.77
C VAL A 174 -11.49 -18.64 -2.72
N SER A 175 -11.73 -19.64 -3.57
CA SER A 175 -12.99 -20.40 -3.58
C SER A 175 -13.25 -21.11 -2.25
N HIS A 176 -12.24 -21.77 -1.67
CA HIS A 176 -12.37 -22.40 -0.35
C HIS A 176 -12.63 -21.40 0.77
N ILE A 177 -11.91 -20.27 0.77
CA ILE A 177 -12.13 -19.18 1.73
C ILE A 177 -13.57 -18.68 1.60
N ASN A 178 -14.02 -18.31 0.40
CA ASN A 178 -15.36 -17.76 0.19
C ASN A 178 -16.48 -18.75 0.55
N LYS A 179 -16.30 -20.05 0.27
CA LYS A 179 -17.25 -21.11 0.67
C LYS A 179 -17.41 -21.23 2.18
N SER A 180 -16.33 -20.99 2.94
CA SER A 180 -16.38 -20.99 4.41
C SER A 180 -16.99 -19.72 5.03
N ASN A 181 -17.23 -18.69 4.22
CA ASN A 181 -17.82 -17.41 4.59
C ASN A 181 -17.25 -16.80 5.90
N PRO A 182 -15.93 -16.53 5.97
CA PRO A 182 -15.32 -15.98 7.17
C PRO A 182 -15.55 -14.48 7.29
N ASP A 183 -15.70 -13.98 8.52
CA ASP A 183 -15.67 -12.54 8.78
C ASP A 183 -14.23 -11.98 8.73
N ILE A 184 -13.27 -12.76 9.25
CA ILE A 184 -11.86 -12.37 9.39
C ILE A 184 -10.94 -13.41 8.74
N LEU A 185 -10.01 -12.95 7.92
CA LEU A 185 -8.95 -13.77 7.32
C LEU A 185 -7.58 -13.39 7.89
N LEU A 186 -6.92 -14.33 8.54
CA LEU A 186 -5.55 -14.19 9.04
C LEU A 186 -4.57 -14.78 8.03
N VAL A 187 -3.65 -13.98 7.50
CA VAL A 187 -2.70 -14.41 6.45
C VAL A 187 -1.27 -14.41 6.96
N ALA A 188 -0.63 -15.58 6.91
CA ALA A 188 0.70 -15.87 7.46
C ALA A 188 1.68 -16.34 6.38
N PHE A 189 1.70 -15.70 5.21
CA PHE A 189 2.70 -15.97 4.14
C PHE A 189 4.02 -15.23 4.36
N GLY A 190 4.03 -14.24 5.25
CA GLY A 190 5.16 -13.34 5.46
C GLY A 190 5.20 -12.19 4.46
N ASN A 191 5.81 -11.09 4.87
CA ASN A 191 6.06 -9.92 4.03
C ASN A 191 7.11 -10.25 2.96
N PRO A 192 6.88 -9.94 1.66
CA PRO A 192 5.75 -9.19 1.08
C PRO A 192 4.62 -10.06 0.49
N LYS A 193 4.71 -11.39 0.62
CA LYS A 193 3.79 -12.34 -0.02
C LYS A 193 2.35 -12.13 0.38
N GLN A 194 2.09 -11.90 1.67
CA GLN A 194 0.73 -11.76 2.19
C GLN A 194 0.03 -10.49 1.67
N GLU A 195 0.75 -9.36 1.58
CA GLU A 195 0.20 -8.10 1.05
C GLU A 195 -0.09 -8.21 -0.44
N MET A 196 0.84 -8.78 -1.23
CA MET A 196 0.66 -8.94 -2.67
C MET A 196 -0.44 -9.96 -3.00
N TRP A 197 -0.49 -11.09 -2.28
CA TRP A 197 -1.56 -12.06 -2.44
C TRP A 197 -2.92 -11.42 -2.16
N PHE A 198 -3.04 -10.64 -1.09
CA PHE A 198 -4.28 -9.91 -0.83
C PHE A 198 -4.61 -8.95 -1.99
N ARG A 199 -3.65 -8.13 -2.44
CA ARG A 199 -3.89 -7.15 -3.51
C ARG A 199 -4.35 -7.78 -4.82
N ARG A 200 -3.84 -8.96 -5.17
CA ARG A 200 -4.22 -9.72 -6.37
C ARG A 200 -5.59 -10.40 -6.26
N ASN A 201 -6.08 -10.60 -5.04
CA ASN A 201 -7.29 -11.40 -4.78
C ASN A 201 -8.43 -10.62 -4.12
N ASN A 202 -8.20 -9.40 -3.64
CA ASN A 202 -9.18 -8.62 -2.87
C ASN A 202 -10.51 -8.46 -3.60
N ASP A 203 -10.51 -8.22 -4.91
CA ASP A 203 -11.74 -8.06 -5.69
C ASP A 203 -12.55 -9.37 -5.83
N ARG A 204 -11.95 -10.52 -5.52
CA ARG A 204 -12.57 -11.86 -5.53
C ARG A 204 -12.82 -12.43 -4.13
N LEU A 205 -12.35 -11.76 -3.08
CA LEU A 205 -12.46 -12.25 -1.70
C LEU A 205 -13.76 -11.78 -1.05
N ASN A 206 -14.53 -12.74 -0.53
CA ASN A 206 -15.76 -12.49 0.22
C ASN A 206 -15.47 -12.50 1.73
N VAL A 207 -14.56 -11.62 2.16
CA VAL A 207 -14.14 -11.50 3.57
C VAL A 207 -14.10 -10.03 3.94
N ALA A 208 -14.61 -9.69 5.12
CA ALA A 208 -14.66 -8.30 5.55
C ALA A 208 -13.27 -7.72 5.86
N VAL A 209 -12.47 -8.44 6.66
CA VAL A 209 -11.16 -7.97 7.12
C VAL A 209 -10.09 -9.03 6.88
N THR A 210 -9.01 -8.66 6.21
CA THR A 210 -7.80 -9.45 6.05
C THR A 210 -6.65 -8.84 6.83
N ILE A 211 -5.95 -9.65 7.63
CA ILE A 211 -4.83 -9.20 8.46
C ILE A 211 -3.58 -9.96 8.08
N GLY A 212 -2.56 -9.24 7.64
CA GLY A 212 -1.23 -9.79 7.43
C GLY A 212 -0.52 -9.97 8.78
N ILE A 213 -0.37 -11.21 9.24
CA ILE A 213 0.12 -11.51 10.59
C ILE A 213 1.52 -12.12 10.63
N GLY A 214 2.15 -12.36 9.47
CA GLY A 214 3.50 -12.91 9.37
C GLY A 214 3.65 -14.21 10.17
N GLY A 215 4.66 -14.28 11.04
CA GLY A 215 4.95 -15.47 11.85
C GLY A 215 4.07 -15.67 13.09
N THR A 216 2.91 -15.01 13.20
CA THR A 216 2.07 -15.03 14.41
C THR A 216 1.59 -16.43 14.80
N PHE A 217 1.26 -17.30 13.85
CA PHE A 217 0.83 -18.67 14.18
C PHE A 217 1.92 -19.44 14.94
N GLU A 218 3.19 -19.30 14.57
CA GLU A 218 4.32 -19.94 15.26
C GLU A 218 4.50 -19.44 16.71
N PHE A 219 4.14 -18.19 16.99
CA PHE A 219 4.13 -17.66 18.36
C PHE A 219 2.98 -18.23 19.18
N ILE A 220 1.80 -18.41 18.58
CA ILE A 220 0.63 -18.98 19.25
C ILE A 220 0.85 -20.45 19.57
N THR A 221 1.43 -21.22 18.63
CA THR A 221 1.70 -22.66 18.82
C THR A 221 2.87 -22.96 19.76
N GLY A 222 3.60 -21.93 20.21
CA GLY A 222 4.81 -22.07 21.01
C GLY A 222 6.02 -22.58 20.21
N GLY A 223 5.92 -22.68 18.88
CA GLY A 223 7.03 -23.07 18.00
C GLY A 223 8.20 -22.06 18.02
N VAL A 224 7.91 -20.80 18.37
CA VAL A 224 8.91 -19.77 18.64
C VAL A 224 8.62 -19.13 19.99
N ALA A 225 9.57 -19.19 20.92
CA ALA A 225 9.42 -18.52 22.21
C ALA A 225 9.36 -17.00 22.04
N ARG A 226 8.53 -16.33 22.86
CA ARG A 226 8.45 -14.87 22.94
C ARG A 226 9.61 -14.35 23.79
N ALA A 227 10.14 -13.18 23.44
CA ALA A 227 11.13 -12.51 24.29
C ALA A 227 10.49 -12.17 25.66
N PRO A 228 11.24 -12.19 26.77
CA PRO A 228 10.75 -11.71 28.06
C PRO A 228 10.15 -10.29 27.98
N LYS A 229 9.12 -10.01 28.79
CA LYS A 229 8.39 -8.72 28.76
C LYS A 229 9.32 -7.51 28.92
N TRP A 230 10.36 -7.62 29.74
CA TRP A 230 11.33 -6.53 29.93
C TRP A 230 12.12 -6.24 28.64
N MET A 231 12.54 -7.26 27.89
CA MET A 231 13.21 -7.11 26.60
C MET A 231 12.27 -6.50 25.56
N GLN A 232 11.01 -6.93 25.53
CA GLN A 232 10.01 -6.36 24.62
C GLN A 232 9.81 -4.86 24.89
N LYS A 233 9.68 -4.46 26.17
CA LYS A 233 9.54 -3.05 26.58
C LYS A 233 10.76 -2.20 26.23
N LEU A 234 11.96 -2.77 26.34
CA LEU A 234 13.20 -2.10 25.94
C LEU A 234 13.46 -2.14 24.42
N GLY A 235 12.63 -2.82 23.63
CA GLY A 235 12.85 -2.98 22.19
C GLY A 235 14.00 -3.93 21.82
N LEU A 236 14.42 -4.81 22.73
CA LEU A 236 15.47 -5.81 22.55
C LEU A 236 14.96 -7.15 22.01
N GLU A 237 13.68 -7.22 21.62
CA GLU A 237 13.07 -8.44 21.06
C GLU A 237 13.85 -8.99 19.86
N TRP A 238 14.45 -8.13 19.05
CA TRP A 238 15.27 -8.54 17.91
C TRP A 238 16.52 -9.34 18.33
N VAL A 239 17.16 -9.00 19.45
CA VAL A 239 18.35 -9.73 19.97
C VAL A 239 17.95 -11.14 20.33
N PHE A 240 16.84 -11.27 21.06
CA PHE A 240 16.28 -12.56 21.43
C PHE A 240 15.93 -13.40 20.19
N ARG A 241 15.30 -12.79 19.18
CA ARG A 241 14.99 -13.51 17.93
C ARG A 241 16.23 -13.97 17.18
N ILE A 242 17.29 -13.16 17.11
CA ILE A 242 18.57 -13.59 16.49
C ILE A 242 19.11 -14.83 17.19
N SER A 243 19.04 -14.92 18.52
CA SER A 243 19.52 -16.11 19.23
C SER A 243 18.74 -17.39 18.91
N GLN A 244 17.47 -17.27 18.49
CA GLN A 244 16.62 -18.41 18.13
C GLN A 244 16.83 -18.89 16.69
N ASP A 245 17.12 -17.98 15.76
CA ASP A 245 17.31 -18.30 14.34
C ASP A 245 18.38 -17.39 13.70
N PRO A 246 19.66 -17.56 14.09
CA PRO A 246 20.73 -16.64 13.73
C PRO A 246 21.02 -16.65 12.23
N LYS A 247 20.99 -17.82 11.59
CA LYS A 247 21.29 -17.98 10.15
C LYS A 247 20.35 -17.16 9.29
N ARG A 248 19.04 -17.15 9.60
CA ARG A 248 18.05 -16.40 8.83
C ARG A 248 17.97 -14.94 9.24
N LEU A 249 18.00 -14.66 10.55
CA LEU A 249 17.66 -13.34 11.06
C LEU A 249 18.84 -12.38 11.13
N TRP A 250 20.09 -12.86 11.19
CA TRP A 250 21.27 -11.99 11.24
C TRP A 250 21.34 -11.04 10.05
N LYS A 251 21.26 -11.57 8.82
CA LYS A 251 21.30 -10.75 7.58
C LYS A 251 20.19 -9.72 7.55
N ARG A 252 18.98 -10.14 7.95
CA ARG A 252 17.78 -9.29 7.99
C ARG A 252 17.96 -8.11 8.97
N TYR A 253 18.38 -8.39 10.20
CA TYR A 253 18.54 -7.34 11.21
C TYR A 253 19.75 -6.46 10.95
N LEU A 254 20.87 -7.01 10.44
CA LEU A 254 22.05 -6.23 10.08
C LEU A 254 21.72 -5.20 8.99
N LEU A 255 21.03 -5.63 7.94
CA LEU A 255 20.59 -4.71 6.88
C LEU A 255 19.68 -3.61 7.44
N GLY A 256 18.72 -3.97 8.32
CA GLY A 256 17.86 -3.01 8.99
C GLY A 256 18.63 -2.02 9.88
N PHE A 257 19.62 -2.52 10.62
CA PHE A 257 20.46 -1.73 11.51
C PHE A 257 21.24 -0.63 10.77
N PHE A 258 21.71 -0.90 9.55
CA PHE A 258 22.41 0.12 8.75
C PHE A 258 21.46 0.98 7.92
N LYS A 259 20.52 0.35 7.21
CA LYS A 259 19.68 1.05 6.24
C LYS A 259 18.69 2.00 6.90
N PHE A 260 18.07 1.59 8.01
CA PHE A 260 17.04 2.40 8.67
C PHE A 260 17.58 3.72 9.22
N PRO A 261 18.70 3.78 9.97
CA PRO A 261 19.30 5.05 10.40
C PRO A 261 19.72 5.95 9.23
N ILE A 262 20.31 5.40 8.18
CA ILE A 262 20.70 6.17 6.98
C ILE A 262 19.48 6.82 6.32
N MET A 263 18.37 6.09 6.24
CA MET A 263 17.12 6.64 5.71
C MET A 263 16.54 7.72 6.62
N ILE A 264 16.58 7.54 7.94
CA ILE A 264 15.98 8.47 8.91
C ILE A 264 16.77 9.76 9.04
N PHE A 265 18.11 9.69 8.99
CA PHE A 265 18.98 10.82 9.33
C PHE A 265 18.61 12.13 8.57
N PRO A 266 18.39 12.12 7.24
CA PRO A 266 17.94 13.31 6.52
C PRO A 266 16.59 13.85 6.99
N ILE A 267 15.64 12.97 7.38
CA ILE A 267 14.33 13.38 7.89
C ILE A 267 14.50 14.10 9.23
N ILE A 268 15.19 13.48 10.18
CA ILE A 268 15.40 14.04 11.52
C ILE A 268 16.13 15.37 11.42
N PHE A 269 17.27 15.39 10.70
CA PHE A 269 18.08 16.59 10.55
C PHE A 269 17.27 17.73 9.92
N TYR A 270 16.58 17.46 8.82
CA TYR A 270 15.80 18.48 8.13
C TYR A 270 14.57 18.93 8.94
N HIS A 271 13.91 18.02 9.66
CA HIS A 271 12.81 18.34 10.56
C HIS A 271 13.25 19.34 11.62
N TYR A 272 14.32 19.04 12.38
CA TYR A 272 14.79 19.93 13.44
C TYR A 272 15.34 21.25 12.90
N TYR A 273 16.12 21.22 11.81
CA TYR A 273 16.60 22.43 11.14
C TYR A 273 15.45 23.35 10.71
N ARG A 274 14.41 22.81 10.08
CA ARG A 274 13.26 23.59 9.63
C ARG A 274 12.37 24.05 10.78
N LYS A 275 12.20 23.24 11.81
CA LYS A 275 11.46 23.60 13.02
C LYS A 275 12.14 24.75 13.76
N TRP A 276 13.47 24.73 13.85
CA TRP A 276 14.28 25.83 14.38
C TRP A 276 14.08 27.11 13.57
N ILE A 277 14.26 27.06 12.25
CA ILE A 277 14.02 28.22 11.37
C ILE A 277 12.60 28.77 11.55
N PHE A 278 11.60 27.90 11.55
CA PHE A 278 10.20 28.32 11.70
C PHE A 278 9.96 29.05 13.03
N ASN A 279 10.53 28.55 14.13
CA ASN A 279 10.42 29.16 15.44
C ASN A 279 11.19 30.50 15.55
N SER A 280 12.24 30.69 14.76
CA SER A 280 13.02 31.94 14.72
C SER A 280 12.31 33.10 14.00
N PHE A 281 11.24 32.83 13.25
CA PHE A 281 10.45 33.88 12.58
C PHE A 281 9.16 34.18 13.34
N ASN A 282 8.73 35.45 13.33
CA ASN A 282 7.48 35.86 13.96
C ASN A 282 6.29 35.05 13.41
N LYS A 283 5.51 34.43 14.31
CA LYS A 283 4.33 33.64 13.96
C LYS A 283 3.20 34.58 13.56
N LYS A 284 2.95 34.74 12.25
CA LYS A 284 1.64 35.26 11.81
C LYS A 284 0.61 34.16 12.02
N LYS A 285 -0.35 34.36 12.93
CA LYS A 285 -1.53 33.50 13.05
C LYS A 285 -2.43 33.78 11.83
N ILE A 286 -2.21 33.02 10.77
CA ILE A 286 -3.13 32.98 9.63
C ILE A 286 -4.15 31.89 9.96
N LYS A 287 -5.43 32.27 10.13
CA LYS A 287 -6.52 31.30 10.26
C LYS A 287 -6.67 30.57 8.93
N ASN A 288 -7.01 29.28 8.98
CA ASN A 288 -7.40 28.53 7.79
C ASN A 288 -8.56 29.28 7.13
N ILE A 289 -8.47 29.48 5.82
CA ILE A 289 -9.55 30.03 5.03
C ILE A 289 -10.13 28.86 4.25
N GLU A 290 -11.41 28.61 4.46
CA GLU A 290 -12.16 27.58 3.78
C GLU A 290 -13.13 28.26 2.82
N LEU A 291 -13.06 27.86 1.56
CA LEU A 291 -13.93 28.36 0.51
C LEU A 291 -14.61 27.19 -0.17
N ASN A 292 -15.94 27.24 -0.25
CA ASN A 292 -16.75 26.30 -0.99
C ASN A 292 -17.13 26.95 -2.32
N TYR A 293 -16.72 26.33 -3.42
CA TYR A 293 -17.11 26.75 -4.76
C TYR A 293 -18.12 25.76 -5.33
N GLN A 294 -19.13 26.23 -6.06
CA GLN A 294 -19.97 25.37 -6.89
C GLN A 294 -19.39 25.35 -8.31
N VAL A 295 -19.22 24.14 -8.86
CA VAL A 295 -18.75 23.93 -10.24
C VAL A 295 -19.65 22.86 -10.88
N GLY A 296 -20.51 23.29 -11.80
CA GLY A 296 -21.56 22.43 -12.36
C GLY A 296 -22.51 21.92 -11.27
N ASP A 297 -22.81 20.63 -11.29
CA ASP A 297 -23.65 19.96 -10.27
C ASP A 297 -22.85 19.54 -9.01
N GLY A 298 -21.55 19.84 -8.95
CA GLY A 298 -20.66 19.48 -7.85
C GLY A 298 -20.20 20.68 -7.01
N THR A 299 -19.71 20.40 -5.80
CA THR A 299 -18.96 21.40 -5.01
C THR A 299 -17.45 21.17 -5.16
N ILE A 300 -16.63 22.18 -4.90
CA ILE A 300 -15.18 22.05 -4.73
C ILE A 300 -14.85 22.65 -3.38
N HIS A 301 -14.13 21.89 -2.57
CA HIS A 301 -13.68 22.31 -1.25
C HIS A 301 -12.23 22.74 -1.34
N ILE A 302 -11.99 24.03 -1.10
CA ILE A 302 -10.65 24.60 -1.08
C ILE A 302 -10.20 24.74 0.36
N LEU A 303 -9.18 23.96 0.71
CA LEU A 303 -8.52 23.98 2.01
C LEU A 303 -7.21 24.74 1.90
N THR A 304 -7.22 26.02 2.29
CA THR A 304 -5.98 26.80 2.43
C THR A 304 -5.34 26.45 3.77
N LEU A 305 -4.21 25.74 3.69
CA LEU A 305 -3.43 25.34 4.85
C LEU A 305 -2.77 26.55 5.49
N PRO A 306 -2.64 26.59 6.82
CA PRO A 306 -1.96 27.67 7.51
C PRO A 306 -0.46 27.49 7.41
N ASP A 307 0.23 28.37 8.11
CA ASP A 307 1.67 28.48 8.08
C ASP A 307 2.40 27.24 8.66
N TYR A 308 1.80 26.65 9.71
CA TYR A 308 2.26 25.44 10.39
C TYR A 308 1.20 24.35 10.30
N VAL A 309 1.53 23.22 9.69
CA VAL A 309 0.60 22.10 9.51
C VAL A 309 1.00 20.93 10.40
N ASP A 310 0.15 20.62 11.37
CA ASP A 310 0.16 19.37 12.14
C ASP A 310 -1.04 18.49 11.76
N GLY A 311 -1.10 17.25 12.27
CA GLY A 311 -2.22 16.36 12.00
C GLY A 311 -3.40 16.49 12.96
N LYS A 312 -3.30 17.34 14.00
CA LYS A 312 -4.24 17.37 15.13
C LYS A 312 -5.35 18.40 14.93
N ASN A 313 -5.01 19.53 14.32
CA ASN A 313 -5.90 20.68 14.22
C ASN A 313 -6.87 20.66 13.01
N TYR A 314 -6.91 19.55 12.25
CA TYR A 314 -7.66 19.43 10.98
C TYR A 314 -8.57 18.19 10.95
N LEU A 315 -8.94 17.68 12.12
CA LEU A 315 -9.62 16.40 12.28
C LEU A 315 -11.15 16.44 12.18
N SER A 316 -11.78 17.57 11.80
CA SER A 316 -13.25 17.57 11.66
C SER A 316 -13.69 16.80 10.42
N ASP A 317 -14.70 15.94 10.58
CA ASP A 317 -15.24 15.08 9.52
C ASP A 317 -15.93 15.86 8.39
N GLU A 318 -16.10 17.17 8.57
CA GLU A 318 -16.81 18.07 7.66
C GLU A 318 -16.07 18.22 6.32
N TYR A 319 -14.73 18.21 6.33
CA TYR A 319 -13.88 18.32 5.12
C TYR A 319 -14.02 17.14 4.16
N LEU A 320 -14.37 15.98 4.69
CA LEU A 320 -14.42 14.73 3.93
C LEU A 320 -15.82 14.48 3.38
N LYS A 321 -16.88 15.00 4.02
CA LYS A 321 -18.28 14.73 3.62
C LYS A 321 -18.65 15.28 2.24
N SER A 322 -17.83 16.13 1.65
CA SER A 322 -18.16 16.85 0.44
C SER A 322 -17.14 16.61 -0.69
N SER A 323 -17.48 17.11 -1.88
CA SER A 323 -16.97 16.83 -3.25
C SER A 323 -15.43 16.93 -3.50
N ASN A 324 -14.97 17.21 -4.73
CA ASN A 324 -13.54 17.29 -5.07
C ASN A 324 -12.78 18.30 -4.17
N ILE A 325 -11.52 18.03 -3.85
CA ILE A 325 -10.72 18.77 -2.86
C ILE A 325 -9.52 19.46 -3.53
N ILE A 326 -9.29 20.74 -3.20
CA ILE A 326 -8.06 21.47 -3.54
C ILE A 326 -7.36 21.85 -2.23
N ILE A 327 -6.09 21.49 -2.07
CA ILE A 327 -5.26 21.87 -0.92
C ILE A 327 -4.28 22.97 -1.37
N ASP A 328 -4.40 24.15 -0.78
CA ASP A 328 -3.55 25.29 -1.07
C ASP A 328 -2.48 25.49 0.00
N PHE A 329 -1.20 25.43 -0.40
CA PHE A 329 -0.02 25.59 0.46
C PHE A 329 0.53 27.02 0.47
N SER A 330 -0.20 28.00 -0.08
CA SER A 330 0.24 29.40 -0.23
C SER A 330 0.80 30.00 1.07
N ASN A 331 0.19 29.67 2.21
CA ASN A 331 0.63 30.17 3.52
C ASN A 331 1.64 29.24 4.20
N THR A 332 1.69 27.95 3.86
CA THR A 332 2.46 26.94 4.57
C THR A 332 3.98 27.12 4.44
N ARG A 333 4.69 27.25 5.58
CA ARG A 333 6.17 27.25 5.64
C ARG A 333 6.74 25.97 6.22
N PHE A 334 5.96 25.24 7.02
CA PHE A 334 6.39 24.01 7.68
C PHE A 334 5.24 23.00 7.83
N ILE A 335 5.56 21.72 7.62
CA ILE A 335 4.65 20.59 7.84
C ILE A 335 5.37 19.61 8.78
N GLU A 336 4.73 19.28 9.89
CA GLU A 336 5.19 18.24 10.81
C GLU A 336 4.80 16.85 10.29
N ALA A 337 5.39 15.80 10.85
CA ALA A 337 5.14 14.42 10.39
C ALA A 337 3.67 13.98 10.51
N SER A 338 2.97 14.44 11.55
CA SER A 338 1.51 14.26 11.69
C SER A 338 0.72 15.04 10.62
N GLY A 339 1.20 16.21 10.20
CA GLY A 339 0.62 16.98 9.09
C GLY A 339 0.75 16.26 7.75
N ILE A 340 1.87 15.56 7.53
CA ILE A 340 2.01 14.66 6.37
C ILE A 340 1.03 13.49 6.47
N GLY A 341 0.86 12.91 7.67
CA GLY A 341 -0.16 11.89 7.93
C GLY A 341 -1.58 12.38 7.59
N PHE A 342 -1.90 13.63 7.92
CA PHE A 342 -3.15 14.27 7.50
C PHE A 342 -3.30 14.37 5.97
N LEU A 343 -2.25 14.78 5.24
CA LEU A 343 -2.30 14.81 3.77
C LEU A 343 -2.52 13.43 3.16
N LEU A 344 -1.84 12.40 3.69
CA LEU A 344 -2.04 11.00 3.28
C LEU A 344 -3.47 10.55 3.57
N LYS A 345 -4.05 10.95 4.71
CA LYS A 345 -5.42 10.63 5.09
C LYS A 345 -6.44 11.22 4.11
N ILE A 346 -6.30 12.51 3.73
CA ILE A 346 -7.19 13.12 2.72
C ILE A 346 -7.02 12.40 1.37
N TRP A 347 -5.79 12.12 0.96
CA TRP A 347 -5.52 11.40 -0.29
C TRP A 347 -6.17 10.00 -0.30
N LYS A 348 -6.00 9.20 0.78
CA LYS A 348 -6.66 7.90 0.92
C LYS A 348 -8.19 8.02 0.87
N TYR A 349 -8.74 9.03 1.54
CA TYR A 349 -10.17 9.28 1.54
C TYR A 349 -10.69 9.60 0.13
N ALA A 350 -10.01 10.50 -0.59
CA ALA A 350 -10.37 10.88 -1.94
C ALA A 350 -10.38 9.66 -2.86
N LEU A 351 -9.34 8.83 -2.82
CA LEU A 351 -9.26 7.58 -3.56
C LEU A 351 -10.41 6.61 -3.24
N LYS A 352 -10.70 6.37 -1.95
CA LYS A 352 -11.74 5.42 -1.52
C LYS A 352 -13.14 5.81 -2.01
N ASN A 353 -13.38 7.11 -2.19
CA ASN A 353 -14.67 7.67 -2.57
C ASN A 353 -14.72 8.14 -4.04
N GLY A 354 -13.69 7.86 -4.84
CA GLY A 354 -13.62 8.30 -6.24
C GLY A 354 -13.58 9.81 -6.43
N LYS A 355 -13.17 10.57 -5.39
CA LYS A 355 -13.04 12.03 -5.44
C LYS A 355 -11.66 12.41 -5.96
N ARG A 356 -11.57 13.56 -6.63
CA ARG A 356 -10.30 14.13 -7.09
C ARG A 356 -9.71 15.04 -6.03
N ILE A 357 -8.39 15.01 -5.92
CA ILE A 357 -7.61 15.86 -5.03
C ILE A 357 -6.52 16.54 -5.85
N TYR A 358 -6.39 17.86 -5.68
CA TYR A 358 -5.30 18.65 -6.26
C TYR A 358 -4.60 19.44 -5.17
N VAL A 359 -3.31 19.70 -5.36
CA VAL A 359 -2.50 20.50 -4.44
C VAL A 359 -1.87 21.66 -5.20
N CYS A 360 -1.78 22.85 -4.58
CA CYS A 360 -1.25 24.02 -5.27
C CYS A 360 -0.39 24.92 -4.38
N SER A 361 0.31 25.88 -4.99
CA SER A 361 1.10 26.91 -4.30
C SER A 361 2.20 26.37 -3.36
N ILE A 362 2.79 25.22 -3.67
CA ILE A 362 3.77 24.55 -2.80
C ILE A 362 5.11 25.30 -2.82
N LYS A 363 5.49 25.91 -1.69
CA LYS A 363 6.82 26.53 -1.52
C LYS A 363 7.95 25.50 -1.61
N LYS A 364 9.11 25.90 -2.12
CA LYS A 364 10.31 25.03 -2.26
C LYS A 364 10.70 24.31 -0.95
N SER A 365 10.54 24.96 0.20
CA SER A 365 10.82 24.34 1.51
C SER A 365 9.85 23.21 1.82
N VAL A 366 8.56 23.41 1.56
CA VAL A 366 7.51 22.40 1.77
C VAL A 366 7.71 21.24 0.80
N LEU A 367 8.01 21.54 -0.47
CA LEU A 367 8.33 20.55 -1.48
C LEU A 367 9.49 19.63 -1.04
N ARG A 368 10.53 20.20 -0.42
CA ARG A 368 11.66 19.43 0.11
C ARG A 368 11.26 18.56 1.31
N ILE A 369 10.36 19.03 2.20
CA ILE A 369 9.78 18.19 3.26
C ILE A 369 9.06 16.98 2.65
N LEU A 370 8.20 17.20 1.65
CA LEU A 370 7.44 16.12 0.99
C LEU A 370 8.35 15.10 0.28
N LYS A 371 9.44 15.56 -0.36
CA LYS A 371 10.43 14.69 -1.02
C LYS A 371 11.23 13.85 -0.02
N ILE A 372 11.74 14.46 1.04
CA ILE A 372 12.52 13.78 2.09
C ILE A 372 11.67 12.75 2.83
N ASN A 373 10.39 13.06 3.07
CA ASN A 373 9.43 12.13 3.65
C ASN A 373 8.83 11.15 2.63
N ARG A 374 9.29 11.15 1.37
CA ARG A 374 8.86 10.22 0.31
C ARG A 374 7.35 10.16 0.11
N VAL A 375 6.71 11.32 0.09
CA VAL A 375 5.28 11.47 -0.26
C VAL A 375 5.07 12.31 -1.51
N PHE A 376 6.13 12.93 -2.04
CA PHE A 376 6.02 13.79 -3.22
C PHE A 376 5.46 13.07 -4.46
N ASP A 377 5.79 11.78 -4.64
CA ASP A 377 5.31 10.95 -5.73
C ASP A 377 3.79 10.72 -5.70
N ILE A 378 3.16 10.81 -4.54
CA ILE A 378 1.70 10.75 -4.42
C ILE A 378 1.04 12.00 -5.00
N PHE A 379 1.72 13.14 -4.87
CA PHE A 379 1.18 14.45 -5.24
C PHE A 379 1.68 14.94 -6.60
N SER A 380 2.70 14.31 -7.20
CA SER A 380 3.41 14.86 -8.37
C SER A 380 2.48 15.22 -9.54
N ASP A 381 1.49 14.37 -9.79
CA ASP A 381 0.61 14.47 -10.96
C ASP A 381 -0.58 15.42 -10.71
N ILE A 382 -0.83 15.72 -9.44
CA ILE A 382 -1.94 16.54 -8.96
C ILE A 382 -1.47 17.91 -8.45
N ILE A 383 -0.18 18.23 -8.59
CA ILE A 383 0.35 19.58 -8.34
C ILE A 383 -0.11 20.54 -9.44
N CYS A 384 -0.58 21.69 -8.99
CA CYS A 384 -0.95 22.84 -9.81
C CYS A 384 -0.16 24.06 -9.33
N GLN A 385 -0.01 25.05 -10.21
CA GLN A 385 0.70 26.29 -9.86
C GLN A 385 -0.06 27.07 -8.79
N ASP A 386 -1.38 27.20 -8.95
CA ASP A 386 -2.29 27.92 -8.08
C ASP A 386 -3.69 27.24 -8.07
N ILE A 387 -4.63 27.86 -7.36
CA ILE A 387 -6.02 27.39 -7.24
C ILE A 387 -6.71 27.36 -8.62
N ASN A 388 -6.49 28.38 -9.46
CA ASN A 388 -7.14 28.47 -10.76
C ASN A 388 -6.71 27.32 -11.68
N GLY A 389 -5.42 27.00 -11.73
CA GLY A 389 -4.92 25.85 -12.47
C GLY A 389 -5.48 24.52 -11.97
N ALA A 390 -5.71 24.38 -10.66
CA ALA A 390 -6.37 23.20 -10.10
C ALA A 390 -7.85 23.09 -10.52
N ILE A 391 -8.58 24.21 -10.54
CA ILE A 391 -9.97 24.26 -11.02
C ILE A 391 -10.05 23.90 -12.51
N VAL A 392 -9.12 24.40 -13.34
CA VAL A 392 -9.06 24.07 -14.78
C VAL A 392 -8.81 22.58 -14.97
N LYS A 393 -7.79 21.99 -14.32
CA LYS A 393 -7.53 20.54 -14.41
C LYS A 393 -8.72 19.69 -13.94
N LEU A 394 -9.46 20.14 -12.93
CA LEU A 394 -10.66 19.45 -12.46
C LEU A 394 -11.72 19.37 -13.57
N LYS A 395 -11.92 20.47 -14.30
CA LYS A 395 -12.87 20.56 -15.43
C LYS A 395 -12.40 19.76 -16.66
N GLU A 396 -11.12 19.81 -17.01
CA GLU A 396 -10.59 19.17 -18.23
C GLU A 396 -10.50 17.64 -18.14
N ASN A 397 -10.14 17.10 -16.97
CA ASN A 397 -9.90 15.66 -16.81
C ASN A 397 -11.18 14.81 -16.75
N GLU A 398 -12.37 15.35 -16.97
CA GLU A 398 -13.61 14.54 -17.00
C GLU A 398 -13.64 13.53 -18.17
N SER A 399 -12.82 13.70 -19.22
CA SER A 399 -12.98 12.97 -20.49
C SER A 399 -12.12 11.72 -20.69
N LEU A 400 -10.97 11.56 -19.99
CA LEU A 400 -10.06 10.42 -20.20
C LEU A 400 -10.06 9.42 -19.03
N PRO A 401 -10.12 8.10 -19.31
CA PRO A 401 -10.04 7.09 -18.27
C PRO A 401 -8.65 7.03 -17.64
N LEU A 402 -8.56 6.58 -16.39
CA LEU A 402 -7.31 6.45 -15.63
C LEU A 402 -6.29 5.49 -16.27
N PHE A 403 -6.79 4.55 -17.08
CA PHE A 403 -5.99 3.63 -17.88
C PHE A 403 -6.65 3.47 -19.24
N PHE A 404 -5.84 3.47 -20.30
CA PHE A 404 -6.27 3.12 -21.65
C PHE A 404 -5.09 2.61 -22.46
N TYR A 405 -5.41 2.02 -23.60
CA TYR A 405 -4.44 1.62 -24.60
C TYR A 405 -4.97 1.92 -25.99
N TYR A 406 -4.08 2.07 -26.95
CA TYR A 406 -4.44 2.03 -28.36
C TYR A 406 -3.51 1.07 -29.11
N LEU A 407 -3.98 0.65 -30.28
CA LEU A 407 -3.33 -0.35 -31.12
C LEU A 407 -3.02 0.29 -32.48
N VAL A 408 -1.80 0.08 -32.97
CA VAL A 408 -1.40 0.43 -34.34
C VAL A 408 -0.92 -0.84 -35.03
N ASN A 409 -1.54 -1.16 -36.17
CA ASN A 409 -1.18 -2.33 -36.95
C ASN A 409 -0.24 -1.93 -38.08
N GLU A 410 1.00 -2.37 -37.97
CA GLU A 410 2.04 -2.18 -38.98
C GLU A 410 2.16 -3.41 -39.88
N ALA A 411 2.98 -3.32 -40.92
CA ALA A 411 3.17 -4.42 -41.87
C ALA A 411 3.59 -5.73 -41.18
N ASN A 412 4.51 -5.66 -40.21
CA ASN A 412 5.15 -6.85 -39.61
C ASN A 412 4.83 -7.06 -38.12
N TYR A 413 4.15 -6.12 -37.46
CA TYR A 413 3.86 -6.18 -36.02
C TYR A 413 2.62 -5.37 -35.63
N THR A 414 2.13 -5.57 -34.42
CA THR A 414 1.15 -4.68 -33.76
C THR A 414 1.84 -3.92 -32.62
N LEU A 415 1.77 -2.59 -32.64
CA LEU A 415 2.21 -1.73 -31.55
C LEU A 415 1.05 -1.49 -30.58
N ILE A 416 1.32 -1.69 -29.29
CA ILE A 416 0.37 -1.51 -28.19
C ILE A 416 0.95 -0.47 -27.24
N SER A 417 0.37 0.74 -27.23
CA SER A 417 0.79 1.80 -26.31
C SER A 417 -0.12 1.85 -25.10
N LEU A 418 0.46 1.73 -23.90
CA LEU A 418 -0.26 1.72 -22.62
C LEU A 418 -0.10 3.03 -21.86
N PHE A 419 -1.19 3.49 -21.26
CA PHE A 419 -1.26 4.75 -20.52
C PHE A 419 -1.83 4.54 -19.12
N GLY A 420 -1.29 5.25 -18.13
CA GLY A 420 -1.87 5.26 -16.77
C GLY A 420 -1.28 4.19 -15.84
N GLU A 421 -2.12 3.48 -15.09
CA GLU A 421 -1.71 2.42 -14.17
C GLU A 421 -2.32 1.07 -14.58
N LEU A 422 -1.49 0.04 -14.76
CA LEU A 422 -1.95 -1.31 -15.05
C LEU A 422 -1.95 -2.14 -13.76
N ASP A 423 -3.10 -2.16 -13.08
CA ASP A 423 -3.31 -2.86 -11.82
C ASP A 423 -4.37 -3.98 -11.93
N SER A 424 -4.61 -4.71 -10.83
CA SER A 424 -5.62 -5.79 -10.77
C SER A 424 -7.00 -5.37 -11.31
N SER A 425 -7.41 -4.13 -11.05
CA SER A 425 -8.72 -3.62 -11.46
C SER A 425 -8.80 -3.43 -12.98
N GLN A 426 -7.70 -2.98 -13.61
CA GLN A 426 -7.65 -2.79 -15.07
C GLN A 426 -7.48 -4.12 -15.80
N VAL A 427 -6.63 -5.02 -15.28
CA VAL A 427 -6.40 -6.35 -15.86
C VAL A 427 -7.69 -7.20 -15.84
N SER A 428 -8.59 -7.00 -14.89
CA SER A 428 -9.90 -7.66 -14.92
C SER A 428 -10.77 -7.27 -16.13
N LYS A 429 -10.52 -6.09 -16.71
CA LYS A 429 -11.28 -5.51 -17.83
C LYS A 429 -10.62 -5.76 -19.18
N ILE A 430 -9.28 -5.81 -19.23
CA ILE A 430 -8.52 -6.09 -20.43
C ILE A 430 -8.03 -7.53 -20.47
N SER A 431 -8.21 -8.23 -21.59
CA SER A 431 -7.78 -9.62 -21.72
C SER A 431 -6.68 -9.72 -22.76
N ALA A 432 -5.53 -10.26 -22.36
CA ALA A 432 -4.40 -10.54 -23.25
C ALA A 432 -4.83 -11.38 -24.45
N SER A 433 -5.64 -12.44 -24.23
CA SER A 433 -6.14 -13.29 -25.30
C SER A 433 -7.14 -12.59 -26.22
N LYS A 434 -8.02 -11.72 -25.70
CA LYS A 434 -8.91 -10.94 -26.56
C LYS A 434 -8.14 -9.97 -27.46
N ILE A 435 -7.15 -9.27 -26.90
CA ILE A 435 -6.29 -8.36 -27.67
C ILE A 435 -5.52 -9.17 -28.72
N PHE A 436 -4.82 -10.23 -28.32
CA PHE A 436 -4.06 -11.10 -29.23
C PHE A 436 -4.93 -11.67 -30.37
N ASN A 437 -6.07 -12.28 -30.06
CA ASN A 437 -6.96 -12.89 -31.06
C ASN A 437 -7.61 -11.86 -32.01
N SER A 438 -7.71 -10.60 -31.61
CA SER A 438 -8.24 -9.53 -32.45
C SER A 438 -7.23 -9.03 -33.50
N GLN A 439 -5.96 -9.42 -33.37
CA GLN A 439 -4.87 -8.97 -34.24
C GLN A 439 -4.34 -10.14 -35.07
N ASN A 440 -4.17 -9.95 -36.37
CA ASN A 440 -3.67 -10.98 -37.28
C ASN A 440 -2.15 -10.83 -37.51
N LYS A 441 -1.39 -10.71 -36.42
CA LYS A 441 0.07 -10.50 -36.45
C LYS A 441 0.77 -11.46 -35.51
N GLN A 442 1.97 -11.88 -35.89
CA GLN A 442 2.83 -12.73 -35.06
C GLN A 442 3.70 -11.91 -34.09
N ASN A 443 4.08 -10.69 -34.46
CA ASN A 443 4.99 -9.86 -33.65
C ASN A 443 4.28 -8.70 -32.97
N TYR A 444 4.71 -8.38 -31.75
CA TYR A 444 4.10 -7.32 -30.94
C TYR A 444 5.15 -6.45 -30.26
N LEU A 445 4.90 -5.14 -30.29
CA LEU A 445 5.64 -4.14 -29.54
C LEU A 445 4.74 -3.55 -28.46
N PHE A 446 5.25 -3.43 -27.24
CA PHE A 446 4.59 -2.70 -26.16
C PHE A 446 5.36 -1.42 -25.84
N ASP A 447 4.71 -0.29 -26.06
CA ASP A 447 5.19 1.03 -25.63
C ASP A 447 4.67 1.33 -24.22
N LEU A 448 5.60 1.37 -23.27
CA LEU A 448 5.33 1.62 -21.85
C LEU A 448 5.74 3.05 -21.43
N SER A 449 6.09 3.92 -22.39
CA SER A 449 6.58 5.29 -22.13
C SER A 449 5.59 6.14 -21.32
N ASN A 450 4.30 5.90 -21.51
CA ASN A 450 3.23 6.62 -20.82
C ASN A 450 2.56 5.81 -19.70
N LEU A 451 3.07 4.60 -19.43
CA LEU A 451 2.64 3.78 -18.32
C LEU A 451 3.38 4.23 -17.06
N LYS A 452 2.64 4.55 -16.01
CA LYS A 452 3.17 5.10 -14.76
C LYS A 452 3.51 4.02 -13.76
N PHE A 453 2.66 3.00 -13.67
CA PHE A 453 2.75 1.94 -12.65
C PHE A 453 2.19 0.62 -13.18
N VAL A 454 2.77 -0.49 -12.71
CA VAL A 454 2.32 -1.86 -12.98
C VAL A 454 2.45 -2.66 -11.68
N ASP A 455 1.39 -3.36 -11.27
CA ASP A 455 1.44 -4.31 -10.14
C ASP A 455 1.71 -5.74 -10.60
N SER A 456 1.80 -6.69 -9.68
CA SER A 456 2.03 -8.11 -10.01
C SER A 456 0.96 -8.69 -10.93
N THR A 457 -0.28 -8.22 -10.86
CA THR A 457 -1.38 -8.64 -11.75
C THR A 457 -1.17 -8.09 -13.16
N GLY A 458 -0.73 -6.83 -13.27
CA GLY A 458 -0.33 -6.23 -14.55
C GLY A 458 0.88 -6.92 -15.18
N LEU A 459 1.82 -7.43 -14.38
CA LEU A 459 2.93 -8.25 -14.92
C LEU A 459 2.44 -9.58 -15.49
N ILE A 460 1.44 -10.21 -14.87
CA ILE A 460 0.82 -11.44 -15.37
C ILE A 460 0.19 -11.19 -16.75
N PHE A 461 -0.37 -10.00 -16.99
CA PHE A 461 -0.87 -9.66 -18.33
C PHE A 461 0.23 -9.78 -19.40
N PHE A 462 1.42 -9.22 -19.17
CA PHE A 462 2.54 -9.34 -20.12
C PHE A 462 3.07 -10.78 -20.25
N LEU A 463 3.14 -11.52 -19.14
CA LEU A 463 3.59 -12.92 -19.16
C LEU A 463 2.64 -13.81 -19.95
N LYS A 464 1.32 -13.64 -19.78
CA LYS A 464 0.30 -14.34 -20.58
C LYS A 464 0.39 -13.98 -22.05
N PHE A 465 0.58 -12.69 -22.35
CA PHE A 465 0.74 -12.22 -23.73
C PHE A 465 1.97 -12.85 -24.39
N ARG A 466 3.09 -12.94 -23.66
CA ARG A 466 4.30 -13.65 -24.11
C ARG A 466 4.03 -15.13 -24.40
N THR A 467 3.32 -15.83 -23.52
CA THR A 467 2.98 -17.25 -23.72
C THR A 467 2.21 -17.44 -25.03
N LEU A 468 1.16 -16.64 -25.26
CA LEU A 468 0.36 -16.69 -26.49
C LEU A 468 1.19 -16.42 -27.75
N ILE A 469 2.06 -15.42 -27.71
CA ILE A 469 2.95 -15.09 -28.84
C ILE A 469 3.93 -16.23 -29.12
N ASN A 470 4.57 -16.78 -28.08
CA ASN A 470 5.52 -17.86 -28.23
C ASN A 470 4.87 -19.11 -28.82
N GLU A 471 3.64 -19.43 -28.43
CA GLU A 471 2.85 -20.54 -28.99
C GLU A 471 2.53 -20.31 -30.49
N SER A 472 2.39 -19.05 -30.91
CA SER A 472 2.19 -18.68 -32.32
C SER A 472 3.50 -18.55 -33.13
N GLY A 473 4.67 -18.75 -32.50
CA GLY A 473 5.98 -18.61 -33.14
C GLY A 473 6.44 -17.16 -33.36
N GLY A 474 5.79 -16.19 -32.72
CA GLY A 474 6.08 -14.76 -32.85
C GLY A 474 7.09 -14.22 -31.83
N LYS A 475 7.30 -12.90 -31.84
CA LYS A 475 8.16 -12.18 -30.89
C LYS A 475 7.41 -11.07 -30.14
N LEU A 476 7.71 -10.93 -28.85
CA LEU A 476 7.23 -9.83 -27.98
C LEU A 476 8.41 -8.97 -27.53
N VAL A 477 8.31 -7.65 -27.72
CA VAL A 477 9.31 -6.71 -27.21
C VAL A 477 8.62 -5.55 -26.48
N LEU A 478 9.13 -5.20 -25.30
CA LEU A 478 8.68 -4.07 -24.50
C LEU A 478 9.72 -2.95 -24.55
N PHE A 479 9.30 -1.69 -24.60
CA PHE A 479 10.20 -0.54 -24.54
C PHE A 479 9.59 0.64 -23.77
N GLY A 480 10.38 1.69 -23.54
CA GLY A 480 9.90 2.91 -22.87
C GLY A 480 9.65 2.76 -21.37
N ILE A 481 10.24 1.76 -20.71
CA ILE A 481 9.97 1.54 -19.27
C ILE A 481 10.55 2.65 -18.39
N ASN A 482 9.72 3.22 -17.54
CA ASN A 482 10.18 4.14 -16.50
C ASN A 482 10.86 3.38 -15.32
N LYS A 483 11.52 4.10 -14.42
CA LYS A 483 12.29 3.48 -13.33
C LYS A 483 11.44 2.71 -12.30
N THR A 484 10.19 3.12 -12.10
CA THR A 484 9.23 2.42 -11.23
C THR A 484 8.88 1.05 -11.82
N ILE A 485 8.58 1.00 -13.12
CA ILE A 485 8.29 -0.24 -13.85
C ILE A 485 9.53 -1.13 -13.91
N GLU A 486 10.71 -0.56 -14.18
CA GLU A 486 11.98 -1.30 -14.18
C GLU A 486 12.24 -2.00 -12.83
N ASN A 487 12.01 -1.29 -11.71
CA ASN A 487 12.16 -1.88 -10.38
C ASN A 487 11.12 -2.98 -10.12
N MET A 488 9.87 -2.81 -10.57
CA MET A 488 8.85 -3.85 -10.46
C MET A 488 9.26 -5.12 -11.21
N PHE A 489 9.77 -4.99 -12.42
CA PHE A 489 10.23 -6.12 -13.22
C PHE A 489 11.41 -6.85 -12.56
N LYS A 490 12.36 -6.10 -12.00
CA LYS A 490 13.53 -6.65 -11.28
C LYS A 490 13.14 -7.39 -10.00
N VAL A 491 12.27 -6.81 -9.19
CA VAL A 491 11.82 -7.43 -7.92
C VAL A 491 11.09 -8.74 -8.21
N THR A 492 10.26 -8.75 -9.25
CA THR A 492 9.53 -9.96 -9.67
C THR A 492 10.35 -10.89 -10.55
N LYS A 493 11.57 -10.52 -10.93
CA LYS A 493 12.47 -11.26 -11.83
C LYS A 493 11.87 -11.51 -13.23
N VAL A 494 10.90 -10.70 -13.63
CA VAL A 494 10.25 -10.74 -14.94
C VAL A 494 11.13 -10.09 -16.02
N ASP A 495 12.05 -9.21 -15.61
CA ASP A 495 13.11 -8.64 -16.47
C ASP A 495 14.00 -9.69 -17.12
N LYS A 496 14.10 -10.90 -16.52
CA LYS A 496 14.86 -12.03 -17.08
C LYS A 496 14.07 -12.87 -18.08
N ILE A 497 12.77 -12.60 -18.22
CA ILE A 497 11.81 -13.42 -18.96
C ILE A 497 11.31 -12.67 -20.19
N LEU A 498 10.97 -11.39 -20.03
CA LEU A 498 10.51 -10.52 -21.11
C LEU A 498 11.69 -9.88 -21.84
N ASN A 499 11.59 -9.75 -23.16
CA ASN A 499 12.55 -8.96 -23.94
C ASN A 499 12.23 -7.47 -23.79
N ILE A 500 13.14 -6.71 -23.19
CA ILE A 500 12.94 -5.31 -22.86
C ILE A 500 14.12 -4.51 -23.40
N VAL A 501 13.80 -3.49 -24.18
CA VAL A 501 14.77 -2.54 -24.75
C VAL A 501 14.43 -1.13 -24.30
N LYS A 502 15.33 -0.17 -24.55
CA LYS A 502 15.11 1.21 -24.13
C LYS A 502 14.24 1.98 -25.11
N GLU A 503 14.66 1.97 -26.37
CA GLU A 503 14.12 2.83 -27.42
C GLU A 503 13.31 2.03 -28.43
N PHE A 504 12.37 2.71 -29.09
CA PHE A 504 11.54 2.13 -30.15
C PHE A 504 12.37 1.51 -31.28
N SER A 505 13.44 2.18 -31.72
CA SER A 505 14.31 1.70 -32.81
C SER A 505 14.98 0.35 -32.50
N ASP A 506 15.33 0.11 -31.23
CA ASP A 506 15.91 -1.17 -30.81
C ASP A 506 14.84 -2.26 -30.73
N ALA A 507 13.59 -1.85 -30.43
CA ALA A 507 12.45 -2.75 -30.36
C ALA A 507 12.11 -3.28 -31.76
N GLU A 508 12.05 -2.40 -32.76
CA GLU A 508 11.84 -2.79 -34.16
C GLU A 508 12.96 -3.71 -34.67
N ARG A 509 14.23 -3.37 -34.40
CA ARG A 509 15.38 -4.22 -34.78
C ARG A 509 15.32 -5.61 -34.14
N SER A 510 14.75 -5.74 -32.95
CA SER A 510 14.61 -7.03 -32.25
C SER A 510 13.53 -7.92 -32.87
N LEU A 511 12.60 -7.34 -33.62
CA LEU A 511 11.55 -8.08 -34.33
C LEU A 511 12.04 -8.64 -35.68
N SER A 512 12.87 -7.88 -36.39
CA SER A 512 13.66 -8.36 -37.54
C SER A 512 14.49 -9.59 -37.20
#